data_AF-A0A183EAM3-F1
#
_entry.id   AF-A0A183EAM3-F1
#
_cell.length_a   1.000
_cell.length_b   1.000
_cell.length_c   1.000
_cell.angle_alpha   90.00
_cell.angle_beta   90.00
_cell.angle_gamma   90.00
#
_symmetry.space_group_name_H-M   'P 1'
#
loop_
_entity.id
_entity.type
_entity.pdbx_description
1 polymer ?
#
loop_
_entity_poly.entity_id
_entity_poly.type
_entity_poly.pdbx_seq_one_letter_code
_entity_poly.pdbx_strand_id
1 'polypeptide(L)'
;MHRGSLICSVLQEPINGVVQPRVIPPPGKPTRHTNQLDFILKEVLKPAMRHKHAWPFTKPVDAVRLDLPDYHKVIKRPMDMNTIEKRLRNCYYYSATDCMEVSFF
;
A
#
# COMPACT_ATOMS: atom_id res chain seq x y z
N MET A 1 13.85 -4.55 -29.60
CA MET A 1 12.69 -5.43 -29.29
C MET A 1 12.46 -5.42 -27.79
N HIS A 2 11.60 -4.51 -27.32
CA HIS A 2 11.30 -4.32 -25.89
C HIS A 2 10.10 -5.18 -25.50
N ARG A 3 10.31 -6.22 -24.71
CA ARG A 3 9.22 -6.88 -23.99
C ARG A 3 9.12 -6.24 -22.61
N GLY A 4 8.18 -5.30 -22.52
CA GLY A 4 7.85 -4.57 -21.31
C GLY A 4 7.45 -5.49 -20.16
N SER A 5 7.88 -5.09 -18.98
CA SER A 5 7.49 -5.55 -17.65
C SER A 5 5.97 -5.72 -17.52
N LEU A 6 5.50 -6.97 -17.45
CA LEU A 6 4.09 -7.33 -17.19
C LEU A 6 3.80 -7.69 -15.72
N ILE A 7 4.72 -7.41 -14.79
CA ILE A 7 4.60 -7.85 -13.40
C ILE A 7 3.92 -6.85 -12.45
N CYS A 8 3.42 -5.69 -12.92
CA CYS A 8 2.92 -4.63 -12.04
C CYS A 8 1.39 -4.39 -12.04
N SER A 9 0.59 -5.15 -12.79
CA SER A 9 -0.79 -4.73 -13.10
C SER A 9 -1.89 -5.80 -12.97
N VAL A 10 -1.68 -6.88 -12.21
CA VAL A 10 -2.83 -7.75 -11.88
C VAL A 10 -3.53 -7.13 -10.66
N LEU A 11 -4.72 -6.57 -10.87
CA LEU A 11 -5.63 -6.23 -9.79
C LEU A 11 -5.77 -7.48 -8.92
N GLN A 12 -5.37 -7.40 -7.65
CA GLN A 12 -5.48 -8.55 -6.76
C GLN A 12 -6.95 -8.75 -6.42
N GLU A 13 -7.47 -9.94 -6.73
CA GLU A 13 -8.84 -10.31 -6.38
C GLU A 13 -9.01 -10.36 -4.85
N PRO A 14 -10.14 -9.89 -4.31
CA PRO A 14 -10.41 -9.99 -2.88
C PRO A 14 -10.57 -11.46 -2.46
N ILE A 15 -9.88 -11.86 -1.39
CA ILE A 15 -10.08 -13.15 -0.73
C ILE A 15 -10.92 -12.87 0.51
N ASN A 16 -12.13 -13.43 0.58
CA ASN A 16 -13.08 -13.19 1.68
C ASN A 16 -13.34 -11.68 1.93
N GLY A 17 -13.49 -10.89 0.86
CA GLY A 17 -13.76 -9.45 0.98
C GLY A 17 -12.55 -8.56 1.25
N VAL A 18 -11.34 -9.14 1.37
CA VAL A 18 -10.11 -8.42 1.70
C VAL A 18 -9.10 -8.53 0.55
N VAL A 19 -8.54 -7.39 0.13
CA VAL A 19 -7.40 -7.33 -0.80
C VAL A 19 -6.14 -7.06 0.00
N GLN A 20 -5.10 -7.88 -0.17
CA GLN A 20 -3.80 -7.72 0.51
C GLN A 20 -2.76 -7.24 -0.51
N PRO A 21 -2.33 -5.96 -0.47
CA PRO A 21 -1.37 -5.45 -1.44
C PRO A 21 0.00 -6.11 -1.27
N ARG A 22 0.73 -6.28 -2.38
CA ARG A 22 2.12 -6.75 -2.34
C ARG A 22 2.98 -5.80 -1.48
N VAL A 23 3.69 -6.34 -0.49
CA VAL A 23 4.60 -5.57 0.38
C VAL A 23 6.08 -5.82 0.10
N ILE A 24 6.42 -6.88 -0.64
CA ILE A 24 7.78 -7.22 -1.04
C ILE A 24 8.01 -6.69 -2.46
N PRO A 25 9.10 -5.94 -2.73
CA PRO A 25 9.38 -5.47 -4.08
C PRO A 25 9.50 -6.67 -5.04
N PRO A 26 8.84 -6.65 -6.21
CA PRO A 26 8.98 -7.73 -7.18
C PRO A 26 10.43 -7.83 -7.68
N PRO A 27 10.88 -9.01 -8.12
CA PRO A 27 12.22 -9.20 -8.64
C PRO A 27 12.54 -8.20 -9.75
N GLY A 28 13.70 -7.54 -9.66
CA GLY A 28 14.14 -6.54 -10.62
C GLY A 28 13.55 -5.14 -10.42
N LYS A 29 12.65 -4.90 -9.45
CA LYS A 29 12.27 -3.53 -9.08
C LYS A 29 13.45 -2.84 -8.38
N PRO A 30 13.86 -1.64 -8.82
CA PRO A 30 14.84 -0.84 -8.10
C PRO A 30 14.34 -0.51 -6.70
N THR A 31 15.14 -0.79 -5.68
CA THR A 31 14.86 -0.45 -4.28
C THR A 31 15.75 0.71 -3.85
N ARG A 32 15.27 1.53 -2.91
CA ARG A 32 16.05 2.64 -2.39
C ARG A 32 15.75 2.88 -0.92
N HIS A 33 16.79 3.23 -0.18
CA HIS A 33 16.68 3.76 1.17
C HIS A 33 17.07 5.24 1.14
N THR A 34 16.23 6.11 1.70
CA THR A 34 16.50 7.56 1.73
C THR A 34 16.06 8.15 3.06
N ASN A 35 16.69 9.25 3.46
CA ASN A 35 16.28 10.03 4.63
C ASN A 35 14.82 10.51 4.55
N GLN A 36 14.31 10.80 3.34
CA GLN A 36 12.91 11.18 3.15
C GLN A 36 11.95 10.02 3.42
N LEU A 37 12.30 8.80 2.97
CA LEU A 37 11.49 7.60 3.26
C LEU A 37 11.52 7.25 4.75
N ASP A 38 12.68 7.40 5.40
CA ASP A 38 12.80 7.25 6.86
C ASP A 38 11.95 8.28 7.61
N PHE A 39 11.98 9.54 7.17
CA PHE A 39 11.16 10.60 7.73
C PHE A 39 9.67 10.30 7.58
N ILE A 40 9.23 9.85 6.41
CA ILE A 40 7.84 9.43 6.20
C ILE A 40 7.46 8.31 7.16
N LEU A 41 8.31 7.30 7.35
CA LEU A 41 8.02 6.21 8.28
C LEU A 41 7.90 6.70 9.73
N LYS A 42 8.91 7.43 10.21
CA LYS A 42 9.06 7.77 11.64
C LYS A 42 8.23 8.96 12.07
N GLU A 43 8.18 10.00 11.25
CA GLU A 43 7.61 11.31 11.61
C GLU A 43 6.23 11.55 11.00
N VAL A 44 5.82 10.80 9.97
CA VAL A 44 4.51 10.95 9.34
C VAL A 44 3.60 9.77 9.63
N LEU A 45 3.99 8.56 9.19
CA LEU A 45 3.16 7.36 9.26
C LEU A 45 2.95 6.90 10.71
N LYS A 46 4.03 6.76 11.49
CA LYS A 46 3.94 6.30 12.88
C LYS A 46 3.05 7.21 13.75
N PRO A 47 3.15 8.55 13.69
CA PRO A 47 2.21 9.43 14.36
C PRO A 47 0.77 9.30 13.84
N ALA A 48 0.57 9.25 12.52
CA ALA A 48 -0.77 9.08 11.93
C ALA A 48 -1.45 7.79 12.41
N MET A 49 -0.71 6.68 12.49
CA MET A 49 -1.22 5.40 13.00
C MET A 49 -1.63 5.42 14.47
N ARG A 50 -1.06 6.31 15.30
CA ARG A 50 -1.44 6.47 16.71
C ARG A 50 -2.65 7.38 16.91
N HIS A 51 -3.10 8.07 15.86
CA HIS A 51 -4.22 8.99 15.95
C HIS A 51 -5.52 8.23 16.28
N LYS A 52 -6.41 8.83 17.08
CA LYS A 52 -7.67 8.21 17.51
C LYS A 52 -8.59 7.78 16.36
N HIS A 53 -8.45 8.41 15.18
CA HIS A 53 -9.22 8.09 13.97
C HIS A 53 -8.47 7.22 12.97
N ALA A 54 -7.31 6.67 13.35
CA ALA A 54 -6.50 5.82 12.49
C ALA A 54 -7.14 4.47 12.20
N TRP A 55 -8.00 3.97 13.11
CA TRP A 55 -8.48 2.59 13.13
C TRP A 55 -9.02 2.07 11.78
N PRO A 56 -9.79 2.83 10.96
CA PRO A 56 -10.31 2.31 9.69
C PRO A 56 -9.23 2.11 8.64
N PHE A 57 -8.12 2.84 8.77
CA PHE A 57 -7.02 2.86 7.79
C PHE A 57 -5.85 1.97 8.21
N THR A 58 -5.92 1.32 9.38
CA THR A 58 -4.81 0.51 9.90
C THR A 58 -4.65 -0.81 9.15
N LYS A 59 -5.75 -1.40 8.66
CA LYS A 59 -5.76 -2.69 7.98
C LYS A 59 -6.53 -2.56 6.66
N PRO A 60 -6.33 -3.48 5.71
CA PRO A 60 -7.15 -3.52 4.50
C PRO A 60 -8.64 -3.54 4.81
N VAL A 61 -9.42 -2.87 3.96
CA VAL A 61 -10.88 -2.84 4.08
C VAL A 61 -11.43 -4.25 3.86
N ASP A 62 -12.23 -4.69 4.83
CA ASP A 62 -12.99 -5.93 4.78
C ASP A 62 -14.39 -5.61 4.27
N ALA A 63 -14.54 -5.70 2.94
CA ALA A 63 -15.76 -5.32 2.25
C ALA A 63 -16.94 -6.24 2.61
N VAL A 64 -16.68 -7.51 2.96
CA VAL A 64 -17.73 -8.45 3.36
C VAL A 64 -18.23 -8.11 4.76
N ARG A 65 -17.33 -7.93 5.72
CA ARG A 65 -17.70 -7.62 7.11
C ARG A 65 -18.39 -6.27 7.26
N LEU A 66 -18.08 -5.31 6.38
CA LEU A 66 -18.66 -3.98 6.39
C LEU A 66 -19.90 -3.83 5.49
N ASP A 67 -20.32 -4.91 4.83
CA ASP A 67 -21.44 -4.90 3.88
C ASP A 67 -21.28 -3.85 2.74
N LEU A 68 -20.10 -3.86 2.11
CA LEU A 68 -19.72 -2.97 1.01
C LEU A 68 -19.54 -3.76 -0.30
N PRO A 69 -20.63 -4.21 -0.95
CA PRO A 69 -20.58 -5.16 -2.07
C PRO A 69 -19.92 -4.62 -3.36
N ASP A 70 -19.75 -3.31 -3.47
CA ASP A 70 -19.15 -2.62 -4.61
C ASP A 70 -17.78 -1.99 -4.28
N TYR A 71 -17.27 -2.14 -3.06
CA TYR A 71 -16.03 -1.48 -2.63
C TYR A 71 -14.87 -1.74 -3.59
N HIS A 72 -14.54 -3.01 -3.86
CA HIS A 72 -13.44 -3.38 -4.76
C HIS A 72 -13.79 -3.20 -6.25
N LYS A 73 -15.07 -2.91 -6.57
CA LYS A 73 -15.48 -2.49 -7.92
C LYS A 73 -15.19 -1.01 -8.16
N VAL A 74 -15.20 -0.19 -7.11
CA VAL A 74 -14.91 1.25 -7.19
C VAL A 74 -13.44 1.51 -6.87
N ILE A 75 -12.95 1.00 -5.75
CA ILE A 75 -11.57 1.18 -5.26
C ILE A 75 -10.67 0.12 -5.91
N LYS A 76 -9.88 0.55 -6.90
CA LYS A 76 -9.06 -0.35 -7.71
C LYS A 76 -7.70 -0.69 -7.10
N ARG A 77 -7.19 0.13 -6.18
CA ARG A 77 -5.85 -0.03 -5.60
C ARG A 77 -5.87 0.14 -4.08
N PRO A 78 -6.68 -0.68 -3.37
CA PRO A 78 -6.87 -0.50 -1.94
C PRO A 78 -5.53 -0.48 -1.19
N MET A 79 -5.39 0.50 -0.28
CA MET A 79 -4.19 0.69 0.54
C MET A 79 -4.56 0.91 2.01
N ASP A 80 -3.65 0.54 2.91
CA ASP A 80 -3.77 0.74 4.34
C ASP A 80 -2.40 1.05 4.97
N MET A 81 -2.41 1.65 6.17
CA MET A 81 -1.21 2.10 6.85
C MET A 81 -0.26 0.96 7.24
N ASN A 82 -0.75 -0.24 7.58
CA ASN A 82 0.13 -1.38 7.84
C ASN A 82 0.84 -1.84 6.57
N THR A 83 0.16 -1.82 5.43
CA THR A 83 0.78 -2.11 4.13
C THR A 83 1.85 -1.08 3.78
N ILE A 84 1.57 0.22 3.96
CA ILE A 84 2.55 1.29 3.73
C ILE A 84 3.76 1.11 4.66
N GLU A 85 3.55 0.81 5.95
CA GLU A 85 4.63 0.55 6.90
C GLU A 85 5.52 -0.62 6.43
N LYS A 86 4.91 -1.74 6.05
CA LYS A 86 5.65 -2.91 5.55
C LYS A 86 6.42 -2.58 4.28
N ARG A 87 5.83 -1.82 3.36
CA ARG A 87 6.49 -1.37 2.12
C ARG A 87 7.68 -0.48 2.37
N LEU A 88 7.58 0.47 3.30
CA LEU A 88 8.71 1.30 3.73
C LEU A 88 9.84 0.44 4.31
N ARG A 89 9.50 -0.51 5.20
CA ARG A 89 10.49 -1.43 5.80
C ARG A 89 11.16 -2.36 4.79
N ASN A 90 10.44 -2.74 3.73
CA ASN A 90 10.95 -3.64 2.69
C ASN A 90 11.64 -2.90 1.52
N CYS A 91 11.94 -1.60 1.68
CA CYS A 91 12.50 -0.75 0.62
C CYS A 91 11.69 -0.82 -0.69
N TYR A 92 10.37 -0.93 -0.58
CA TYR A 92 9.47 -1.09 -1.72
C TYR A 92 9.36 0.18 -2.55
N TYR A 93 9.38 1.35 -1.90
CA TYR A 93 9.27 2.64 -2.57
C TYR A 93 10.62 3.13 -3.05
N TYR A 94 10.67 3.69 -4.26
CA TYR A 94 11.91 4.25 -4.81
C TYR A 94 12.16 5.69 -4.33
N SER A 95 11.10 6.44 -4.03
CA SER A 95 11.17 7.84 -3.60
C SER A 95 10.04 8.18 -2.64
N ALA A 96 10.16 9.32 -1.95
CA ALA A 96 9.09 9.86 -1.12
C ALA A 96 7.81 10.10 -1.93
N THR A 97 7.93 10.59 -3.17
CA THR A 97 6.79 10.80 -4.08
C THR A 97 6.06 9.48 -4.39
N ASP A 98 6.81 8.41 -4.73
CA ASP A 98 6.25 7.06 -4.95
C ASP A 98 5.50 6.54 -3.70
N CYS A 99 6.04 6.80 -2.50
CA CYS A 99 5.35 6.47 -1.25
C CYS A 99 4.04 7.25 -1.06
N MET A 100 4.02 8.55 -1.38
CA MET A 100 2.85 9.41 -1.19
C MET A 100 1.75 9.17 -2.24
N GLU A 101 2.12 8.92 -3.49
CA GLU A 101 1.17 8.63 -4.58
C GLU A 101 0.33 7.38 -4.31
N VAL A 102 0.94 6.39 -3.67
CA VAL A 102 0.28 5.11 -3.36
C VAL A 102 -0.57 5.18 -2.09
N SER A 103 -0.53 6.30 -1.36
CA SER A 103 -1.26 6.50 -0.09
C SER A 103 -2.67 7.09 -0.27
N PHE A 104 -3.05 7.50 -1.48
CA PHE A 104 -4.37 8.07 -1.77
C PHE A 104 -5.20 7.12 -2.66
N PHE A 105 -6.11 6.38 -2.02
CA PHE A 105 -7.23 5.55 -2.51
C PHE A 105 -6.95 4.24 -3.28
#